data_AF-A0A843H6C7-F1
#
_entry.id   AF-A0A843H6C7-F1
#
_cell.length_a   1.000
_cell.length_b   1.000
_cell.length_c   1.000
_cell.angle_alpha   90.00
_cell.angle_beta   90.00
_cell.angle_gamma   90.00
#
_symmetry.space_group_name_H-M   'P 1'
#
loop_
_entity.id
_entity.type
_entity.pdbx_description
1 polymer ?
#
loop_
_entity_poly.entity_id
_entity_poly.type
_entity_poly.pdbx_seq_one_letter_code
_entity_poly.pdbx_strand_id
1 'polypeptide(L)'
;MTYPDLRPEYSTKTFAQVYPSYEKFKEDYDALITLVSGGVQPLTNANAQATFYLLFARYGNNPIVNFDITQFKMKLMSVIATYGPVWEKKKAIQKSLRDLTEAELLQGAKQIYNHAFNPSTEPSTQELEELTHINDQNVTNNKKAKMEAYSILWANLHVDATDEYLNKFKNCFSRFVGDQCPILFAVDEED
;
A
#
# COMPACT_ATOMS: atom_id res chain seq x y z
N MET A 1 -6.26 -21.38 45.33
CA MET A 1 -7.09 -21.85 44.21
C MET A 1 -6.91 -20.83 43.09
N THR A 2 -5.94 -21.04 42.21
CA THR A 2 -5.74 -20.20 41.02
C THR A 2 -6.79 -20.63 40.00
N TYR A 3 -7.65 -19.71 39.58
CA TYR A 3 -8.55 -19.96 38.47
C TYR A 3 -7.71 -20.39 37.25
N PRO A 4 -8.06 -21.49 36.56
CA PRO A 4 -7.42 -21.78 35.28
C PRO A 4 -7.63 -20.57 34.37
N ASP A 5 -6.56 -20.16 33.71
CA ASP A 5 -6.54 -19.03 32.76
C ASP A 5 -7.44 -19.42 31.58
N LEU A 6 -8.75 -19.18 31.70
CA LEU A 6 -9.76 -19.47 30.69
C LEU A 6 -9.55 -18.54 29.51
N ARG A 7 -8.65 -18.93 28.61
CA ARG A 7 -8.45 -18.25 27.34
C ARG A 7 -9.54 -18.68 26.38
N PRO A 8 -10.13 -17.75 25.62
CA PRO A 8 -11.05 -18.12 24.54
C PRO A 8 -10.30 -19.01 23.55
N GLU A 9 -10.72 -20.28 23.46
CA GLU A 9 -10.24 -21.21 22.46
C GLU A 9 -11.06 -21.02 21.18
N TYR A 10 -10.38 -20.66 20.11
CA TYR A 10 -10.97 -20.53 18.78
C TYR A 10 -10.87 -21.86 18.05
N SER A 11 -11.87 -22.17 17.23
CA SER A 11 -11.85 -23.36 16.35
C SER A 11 -10.74 -23.32 15.29
N THR A 12 -10.20 -22.13 14.99
CA THR A 12 -9.09 -21.93 14.02
C THR A 12 -7.94 -21.17 14.65
N LYS A 13 -6.74 -21.33 14.07
CA LYS A 13 -5.54 -20.64 14.56
C LYS A 13 -5.65 -19.13 14.38
N THR A 14 -5.00 -18.37 15.26
CA THR A 14 -4.86 -16.91 15.10
C THR A 14 -3.71 -16.55 14.16
N PHE A 15 -3.69 -15.30 13.66
CA PHE A 15 -2.55 -14.81 12.88
C PHE A 15 -1.21 -15.00 13.60
N ALA A 16 -1.14 -14.65 14.88
CA ALA A 16 0.07 -14.78 15.70
C ALA A 16 0.50 -16.26 15.89
N GLN A 17 -0.44 -17.21 15.83
CA GLN A 17 -0.11 -18.63 15.87
C GLN A 17 0.38 -19.18 14.52
N VAL A 18 -0.09 -18.62 13.40
CA VAL A 18 0.39 -18.99 12.06
C VAL A 18 1.74 -18.34 11.75
N TYR A 19 1.89 -17.07 12.12
CA TYR A 19 3.09 -16.26 11.93
C TYR A 19 3.56 -15.67 13.27
N PRO A 20 4.24 -16.47 14.11
CA PRO A 20 4.71 -16.03 15.42
C PRO A 20 5.84 -15.02 15.33
N SER A 21 6.54 -14.96 14.18
CA SER A 21 7.65 -14.07 13.95
C SER A 21 7.71 -13.63 12.49
N TYR A 22 8.46 -12.56 12.23
CA TYR A 22 8.66 -12.04 10.88
C TYR A 22 9.38 -13.04 9.99
N GLU A 23 10.31 -13.84 10.54
CA GLU A 23 11.09 -14.82 9.79
C GLU A 23 10.18 -15.88 9.14
N LYS A 24 9.17 -16.36 9.87
CA LYS A 24 8.18 -17.30 9.33
C LYS A 24 7.29 -16.70 8.26
N PHE A 25 6.95 -15.43 8.42
CA PHE A 25 6.24 -14.69 7.38
C PHE A 25 7.11 -14.50 6.13
N LYS A 26 8.39 -14.18 6.33
CA LYS A 26 9.36 -13.96 5.26
C LYS A 26 9.61 -15.20 4.41
N GLU A 27 9.70 -16.39 5.03
CA GLU A 27 9.85 -17.66 4.31
C GLU A 27 8.74 -17.85 3.25
N ASP A 28 7.48 -17.65 3.64
CA ASP A 28 6.34 -17.77 2.73
C ASP A 28 6.29 -16.62 1.70
N TYR A 29 6.69 -15.41 2.11
CA TYR A 29 6.76 -14.25 1.22
C TYR A 29 7.84 -14.40 0.14
N ASP A 30 9.02 -14.89 0.48
CA ASP A 30 10.10 -15.16 -0.50
C ASP A 30 9.69 -16.27 -1.49
N ALA A 31 8.98 -17.30 -1.00
CA ALA A 31 8.42 -18.34 -1.85
C ALA A 31 7.39 -17.77 -2.84
N LEU A 32 6.54 -16.85 -2.39
CA LEU A 32 5.61 -16.11 -3.26
C LEU A 32 6.38 -15.31 -4.33
N ILE A 33 7.38 -14.52 -3.95
CA ILE A 33 8.14 -13.69 -4.90
C ILE A 33 8.71 -14.55 -6.03
N THR A 34 9.30 -15.70 -5.69
CA THR A 34 9.87 -16.66 -6.64
C THR A 34 8.83 -17.15 -7.65
N LEU A 35 7.57 -17.32 -7.24
CA LEU A 35 6.48 -17.78 -8.11
C LEU A 35 5.92 -16.68 -9.02
N VAL A 36 5.91 -15.42 -8.58
CA VAL A 36 5.24 -14.30 -9.26
C VAL A 36 6.22 -13.40 -10.04
N SER A 37 7.50 -13.78 -10.14
CA SER A 37 8.58 -12.97 -10.75
C SER A 37 8.37 -12.61 -12.24
N GLY A 38 7.30 -13.08 -12.89
CA GLY A 38 6.98 -12.81 -14.30
C GLY A 38 6.12 -11.57 -14.59
N GLY A 39 5.68 -10.80 -13.59
CA GLY A 39 4.86 -9.60 -13.85
C GLY A 39 4.45 -8.73 -12.67
N VAL A 40 4.64 -9.18 -11.43
CA VAL A 40 4.35 -8.38 -10.22
C VAL A 40 5.65 -7.92 -9.59
N GLN A 41 5.80 -6.61 -9.43
CA GLN A 41 6.93 -6.04 -8.69
C GLN A 41 6.78 -6.39 -7.20
N PRO A 42 7.74 -7.09 -6.57
CA PRO A 42 7.64 -7.42 -5.15
C PRO A 42 7.81 -6.17 -4.27
N LEU A 43 7.26 -6.21 -3.05
CA LEU A 43 7.54 -5.18 -2.05
C LEU A 43 9.03 -5.17 -1.70
N THR A 44 9.59 -3.99 -1.41
CA THR A 44 10.89 -3.90 -0.76
C THR A 44 10.88 -4.61 0.61
N ASN A 45 12.03 -5.14 1.03
CA ASN A 45 12.16 -5.86 2.31
C ASN A 45 11.63 -5.05 3.51
N ALA A 46 11.88 -3.74 3.52
CA ALA A 46 11.38 -2.85 4.57
C ALA A 46 9.86 -2.77 4.59
N ASN A 47 9.21 -2.71 3.42
CA ASN A 47 7.76 -2.65 3.31
C ASN A 47 7.10 -4.03 3.51
N ALA A 48 7.77 -5.13 3.19
CA ALA A 48 7.34 -6.48 3.57
C ALA A 48 7.34 -6.66 5.09
N GLN A 49 8.40 -6.21 5.77
CA GLN A 49 8.48 -6.21 7.23
C GLN A 49 7.43 -5.29 7.87
N ALA A 50 7.25 -4.09 7.31
CA ALA A 50 6.18 -3.18 7.76
C ALA A 50 4.80 -3.83 7.60
N THR A 51 4.55 -4.52 6.49
CA THR A 51 3.29 -5.25 6.27
C THR A 51 3.05 -6.28 7.37
N PHE A 52 4.07 -7.08 7.74
CA PHE A 52 3.96 -8.04 8.83
C PHE A 52 3.57 -7.37 10.15
N TYR A 53 4.27 -6.31 10.57
CA TYR A 53 3.97 -5.64 11.84
C TYR A 53 2.60 -4.96 11.85
N LEU A 54 2.17 -4.38 10.72
CA LEU A 54 0.85 -3.77 10.60
C LEU A 54 -0.27 -4.81 10.66
N LEU A 55 -0.08 -5.96 10.02
CA LEU A 55 -1.01 -7.09 10.11
C LEU A 55 -1.05 -7.66 11.53
N PHE A 56 0.11 -7.81 12.17
CA PHE A 56 0.20 -8.29 13.54
C PHE A 56 -0.51 -7.34 14.53
N ALA A 57 -0.31 -6.03 14.38
CA ALA A 57 -0.96 -5.03 15.22
C ALA A 57 -2.48 -5.02 15.08
N ARG A 58 -3.02 -5.27 13.87
CA ARG A 58 -4.46 -5.21 13.60
C ARG A 58 -5.20 -6.54 13.77
N TYR A 59 -4.54 -7.64 13.41
CA TYR A 59 -5.16 -8.96 13.28
C TYR A 59 -4.43 -10.05 14.07
N GLY A 60 -3.41 -9.72 14.87
CA GLY A 60 -2.56 -10.69 15.58
C GLY A 60 -3.35 -11.76 16.35
N ASN A 61 -4.39 -11.35 17.07
CA ASN A 61 -5.23 -12.25 17.87
C ASN A 61 -6.51 -12.68 17.16
N ASN A 62 -6.70 -12.32 15.89
CA ASN A 62 -7.90 -12.66 15.15
C ASN A 62 -7.77 -14.09 14.60
N PRO A 63 -8.80 -14.94 14.79
CA PRO A 63 -8.82 -16.26 14.17
C PRO A 63 -8.89 -16.13 12.64
N ILE A 64 -8.15 -16.99 11.95
CA ILE A 64 -8.17 -17.07 10.49
C ILE A 64 -9.53 -17.58 10.01
N VAL A 65 -9.91 -17.24 8.78
CA VAL A 65 -11.21 -17.65 8.23
C VAL A 65 -11.23 -19.12 7.75
N ASN A 66 -10.06 -19.69 7.45
CA ASN A 66 -9.93 -21.03 6.87
C ASN A 66 -9.35 -22.02 7.89
N PHE A 67 -9.92 -23.21 8.01
CA PHE A 67 -9.32 -24.31 8.78
C PHE A 67 -7.98 -24.77 8.18
N ASP A 68 -7.88 -24.78 6.84
CA ASP A 68 -6.61 -25.05 6.16
C ASP A 68 -5.68 -23.83 6.19
N ILE A 69 -4.58 -23.99 6.92
CA ILE A 69 -3.52 -22.98 7.05
C ILE A 69 -2.91 -22.67 5.67
N THR A 70 -2.74 -23.66 4.80
CA THR A 70 -2.13 -23.45 3.47
C THR A 70 -2.98 -22.53 2.64
N GLN A 71 -4.29 -22.77 2.59
CA GLN A 71 -5.24 -21.89 1.91
C GLN A 71 -5.25 -20.48 2.50
N PHE A 72 -5.19 -20.34 3.83
CA PHE A 72 -5.07 -19.03 4.48
C PHE A 72 -3.79 -18.29 4.02
N LYS A 73 -2.64 -18.97 4.05
CA LYS A 73 -1.34 -18.41 3.62
C LYS A 73 -1.42 -17.95 2.17
N MET A 74 -1.94 -18.79 1.26
CA MET A 74 -2.09 -18.44 -0.15
C MET A 74 -3.01 -17.22 -0.35
N LYS A 75 -4.13 -17.13 0.36
CA LYS A 75 -5.01 -15.95 0.31
C LYS A 75 -4.28 -14.71 0.79
N LEU A 76 -3.63 -14.76 1.95
CA LEU A 76 -2.87 -13.64 2.51
C LEU A 76 -1.81 -13.15 1.52
N MET A 77 -1.04 -14.08 0.96
CA MET A 77 0.03 -13.79 0.00
C MET A 77 -0.51 -13.24 -1.32
N SER A 78 -1.67 -13.71 -1.79
CA SER A 78 -2.32 -13.16 -2.99
C SER A 78 -2.74 -11.70 -2.81
N VAL A 79 -3.20 -11.32 -1.61
CA VAL A 79 -3.55 -9.92 -1.28
C VAL A 79 -2.29 -9.06 -1.28
N ILE A 80 -1.19 -9.56 -0.71
CA ILE A 80 0.11 -8.86 -0.72
C ILE A 80 0.61 -8.67 -2.16
N ALA A 81 0.60 -9.72 -2.99
CA ALA A 81 1.03 -9.63 -4.39
C ALA A 81 0.19 -8.62 -5.19
N THR A 82 -1.13 -8.61 -4.99
CA THR A 82 -2.04 -7.77 -5.79
C THR A 82 -2.00 -6.31 -5.35
N TYR A 83 -2.00 -6.03 -4.05
CA TYR A 83 -2.20 -4.68 -3.51
C TYR A 83 -0.96 -4.07 -2.86
N GLY A 84 0.02 -4.89 -2.46
CA GLY A 84 1.27 -4.41 -1.85
C GLY A 84 2.02 -3.41 -2.73
N PRO A 85 2.27 -3.70 -4.02
CA PRO A 85 3.08 -2.81 -4.87
C PRO A 85 2.40 -1.44 -5.08
N VAL A 86 1.07 -1.43 -5.17
CA VAL A 86 0.28 -0.20 -5.26
C VAL A 86 0.39 0.61 -3.96
N TRP A 87 0.32 -0.04 -2.80
CA TRP A 87 0.50 0.61 -1.51
C TRP A 87 1.89 1.22 -1.35
N GLU A 88 2.95 0.48 -1.73
CA GLU A 88 4.32 0.99 -1.71
C GLU A 88 4.49 2.22 -2.61
N LYS A 89 3.91 2.18 -3.82
CA LYS A 89 3.95 3.34 -4.73
C LYS A 89 3.18 4.54 -4.16
N LYS A 90 2.01 4.34 -3.55
CA LYS A 90 1.26 5.40 -2.86
C LYS A 90 2.10 6.03 -1.75
N LYS A 91 2.76 5.23 -0.91
CA LYS A 91 3.67 5.74 0.13
C LYS A 91 4.84 6.54 -0.45
N ALA A 92 5.44 6.05 -1.54
CA ALA A 92 6.52 6.75 -2.22
C ALA A 92 6.06 8.12 -2.74
N ILE A 93 4.89 8.19 -3.38
CA ILE A 93 4.29 9.45 -3.84
C ILE A 93 4.01 10.39 -2.66
N GLN A 94 3.41 9.89 -1.57
CA GLN A 94 3.16 10.70 -0.37
C GLN A 94 4.44 11.26 0.23
N LYS A 95 5.52 10.47 0.23
CA LYS A 95 6.84 10.95 0.65
C LYS A 95 7.34 12.07 -0.27
N SER A 96 7.33 11.84 -1.59
CA SER A 96 7.73 12.86 -2.56
C SER A 96 6.93 14.16 -2.39
N LEU A 97 5.62 14.06 -2.17
CA LEU A 97 4.75 15.23 -1.94
C LEU A 97 5.08 15.99 -0.65
N ARG A 98 5.53 15.29 0.41
CA ARG A 98 6.00 15.94 1.66
C ARG A 98 7.35 16.61 1.49
N ASP A 99 8.19 16.05 0.63
CA ASP A 99 9.54 16.53 0.37
C ASP A 99 9.56 17.70 -0.64
N LEU A 100 8.44 18.01 -1.31
CA LEU A 100 8.32 19.16 -2.22
C LEU A 100 8.52 20.48 -1.47
N THR A 101 9.31 21.37 -2.07
CA THR A 101 9.51 22.73 -1.59
C THR A 101 8.30 23.62 -1.90
N GLU A 102 8.13 24.71 -1.15
CA GLU A 102 7.07 25.69 -1.41
C GLU A 102 7.18 26.27 -2.85
N ALA A 103 8.39 26.46 -3.37
CA ALA A 103 8.59 26.93 -4.73
C ALA A 103 8.06 25.95 -5.78
N GLU A 104 8.29 24.65 -5.59
CA GLU A 104 7.81 23.59 -6.48
C GLU A 104 6.29 23.40 -6.38
N LEU A 105 5.71 23.55 -5.18
CA LEU A 105 4.26 23.48 -4.97
C LEU A 105 3.51 24.63 -5.68
N LEU A 106 4.11 25.82 -5.72
CA LEU A 106 3.52 27.00 -6.34
C LEU A 106 3.75 27.08 -7.85
N GLN A 107 4.67 26.27 -8.37
CA GLN A 107 4.94 26.19 -9.80
C GLN A 107 3.69 25.64 -10.51
N GLY A 108 3.00 26.52 -11.24
CA GLY A 108 1.89 26.14 -12.12
C GLY A 108 2.38 25.71 -13.49
N ALA A 109 1.46 25.66 -14.47
CA ALA A 109 1.82 25.36 -15.84
C ALA A 109 2.60 26.53 -16.47
N LYS A 110 3.80 26.24 -16.98
CA LYS A 110 4.55 27.15 -17.85
C LYS A 110 4.02 26.99 -19.27
N GLN A 111 3.51 28.06 -19.86
CA GLN A 111 3.09 28.09 -21.26
C GLN A 111 4.01 29.02 -22.02
N ILE A 112 4.62 28.50 -23.09
CA ILE A 112 5.53 29.27 -23.94
C ILE A 112 4.90 29.37 -25.32
N TYR A 113 4.68 30.61 -25.75
CA TYR A 113 4.23 30.93 -27.10
C TYR A 113 5.41 31.56 -27.86
N ASN A 114 5.98 30.79 -28.78
CA ASN A 114 7.07 31.25 -29.63
C ASN A 114 6.46 31.88 -30.89
N HIS A 115 6.80 33.14 -31.20
CA HIS A 115 6.39 33.80 -32.44
C HIS A 115 7.61 34.36 -33.18
N ALA A 116 8.14 33.60 -34.13
CA ALA A 116 9.34 34.01 -34.87
C ALA A 116 8.97 34.82 -36.13
N PHE A 117 9.16 36.15 -36.12
CA PHE A 117 9.21 36.94 -37.35
C PHE A 117 10.59 36.71 -38.02
N ASN A 118 10.68 35.60 -38.76
CA ASN A 118 11.77 35.21 -39.66
C ASN A 118 13.16 34.89 -39.04
N PRO A 119 13.45 33.61 -38.77
CA PRO A 119 14.82 33.11 -38.71
C PRO A 119 15.02 31.94 -39.69
N SER A 120 16.23 31.81 -40.23
CA SER A 120 16.66 30.73 -41.13
C SER A 120 16.69 29.33 -40.48
N THR A 121 16.01 29.14 -39.35
CA THR A 121 15.92 27.93 -38.54
C THR A 121 14.54 27.87 -37.88
N GLU A 122 13.85 26.74 -38.05
CA GLU A 122 12.48 26.51 -37.56
C GLU A 122 12.47 26.45 -36.02
N PRO A 123 11.62 27.25 -35.32
CA PRO A 123 11.56 27.21 -33.87
C PRO A 123 10.99 25.86 -33.38
N SER A 124 11.73 25.15 -32.53
CA SER A 124 11.27 23.91 -31.91
C SER A 124 10.17 24.20 -30.88
N THR A 125 9.09 23.41 -30.90
CA THR A 125 8.01 23.42 -29.90
C THR A 125 8.17 22.34 -28.83
N GLN A 126 9.29 21.61 -28.84
CA GLN A 126 9.50 20.44 -27.97
C GLN A 126 10.18 20.79 -26.64
N GLU A 127 10.71 22.01 -26.50
CA GLU A 127 11.41 22.44 -25.28
C GLU A 127 10.55 23.38 -24.43
N LEU A 128 10.50 23.11 -23.13
CA LEU A 128 9.89 23.95 -22.08
C LEU A 128 10.84 25.03 -21.55
N GLU A 129 12.05 25.05 -22.08
CA GLU A 129 13.10 26.02 -21.80
C GLU A 129 12.93 27.25 -22.71
N GLU A 130 13.40 28.41 -22.24
CA GLU A 130 13.36 29.64 -23.03
C GLU A 130 14.37 29.54 -24.17
N LEU A 131 13.90 29.70 -25.42
CA LEU A 131 14.79 29.64 -26.58
C LEU A 131 15.49 30.98 -26.70
N THR A 132 16.80 31.00 -26.48
CA THR A 132 17.64 32.22 -26.49
C THR A 132 17.83 32.84 -27.88
N HIS A 133 17.31 32.19 -28.93
CA HIS A 133 17.57 32.53 -30.34
C HIS A 133 16.37 33.10 -31.11
N ILE A 134 15.22 33.34 -30.47
CA ILE A 134 14.03 33.93 -31.13
C ILE A 134 13.95 35.44 -30.86
N ASN A 135 13.59 36.21 -31.90
CA ASN A 135 13.43 37.67 -31.82
C ASN A 135 12.25 38.12 -30.95
N ASP A 136 11.22 37.27 -30.80
CA ASP A 136 10.06 37.54 -29.95
C ASP A 136 9.53 36.23 -29.35
N GLN A 137 9.44 36.18 -28.03
CA GLN A 137 8.95 35.03 -27.27
C GLN A 137 8.00 35.54 -26.19
N ASN A 138 6.75 35.07 -26.21
CA ASN A 138 5.78 35.35 -25.17
C ASN A 138 5.72 34.18 -24.17
N VAL A 139 6.31 34.37 -22.99
CA VAL A 139 6.31 33.37 -21.92
C VAL A 139 5.24 33.74 -20.90
N THR A 140 4.24 32.87 -20.74
CA THR A 140 3.24 32.97 -19.67
C THR A 140 3.58 31.98 -18.56
N ASN A 141 4.09 32.52 -17.46
CA ASN A 141 4.40 31.76 -16.25
C ASN A 141 3.20 31.82 -15.28
N ASN A 142 2.38 30.77 -15.23
CA ASN A 142 1.30 30.69 -14.25
C ASN A 142 1.85 30.19 -12.91
N LYS A 143 1.59 30.93 -11.83
CA LYS A 143 1.83 30.48 -10.45
C LYS A 143 0.50 30.16 -9.79
N LYS A 144 0.40 29.00 -9.16
CA LYS A 144 -0.79 28.66 -8.38
C LYS A 144 -0.84 29.53 -7.13
N ALA A 145 -2.05 29.91 -6.72
CA ALA A 145 -2.22 30.58 -5.44
C ALA A 145 -1.80 29.62 -4.31
N LYS A 146 -1.15 30.16 -3.26
CA LYS A 146 -0.68 29.35 -2.12
C LYS A 146 -1.79 28.45 -1.57
N MET A 147 -2.96 29.03 -1.31
CA MET A 147 -4.11 28.31 -0.77
C MET A 147 -4.56 27.12 -1.63
N GLU A 148 -4.54 27.27 -2.97
CA GLU A 148 -4.93 26.21 -3.90
C GLU A 148 -3.89 25.08 -3.92
N ALA A 149 -2.60 25.43 -3.97
CA ALA A 149 -1.50 24.46 -3.93
C ALA A 149 -1.53 23.63 -2.64
N TYR A 150 -1.71 24.29 -1.49
CA TYR A 150 -1.82 23.60 -0.19
C TYR A 150 -3.10 22.77 -0.07
N SER A 151 -4.22 23.18 -0.66
CA SER A 151 -5.46 22.40 -0.65
C SER A 151 -5.32 21.08 -1.42
N ILE A 152 -4.69 21.11 -2.59
CA ILE A 152 -4.41 19.90 -3.39
C ILE A 152 -3.43 18.99 -2.64
N LEU A 153 -2.38 19.56 -2.04
CA LEU A 153 -1.43 18.78 -1.25
C LEU A 153 -2.12 18.11 -0.06
N TRP A 154 -2.95 18.87 0.68
CA TRP A 154 -3.70 18.36 1.83
C TRP A 154 -4.62 17.20 1.44
N ALA A 155 -5.35 17.32 0.33
CA ALA A 155 -6.23 16.25 -0.16
C ALA A 155 -5.45 14.95 -0.44
N ASN A 156 -4.24 15.04 -0.98
CA ASN A 156 -3.39 13.88 -1.26
C ASN A 156 -2.69 13.30 -0.02
N LEU A 157 -2.36 14.14 0.96
CA LEU A 157 -1.74 13.72 2.21
C LEU A 157 -2.75 13.09 3.19
N HIS A 158 -4.02 13.50 3.13
CA HIS A 158 -5.06 13.03 4.03
C HIS A 158 -5.51 11.59 3.74
N VAL A 159 -5.32 11.08 2.51
CA VAL A 159 -5.71 9.71 2.15
C VAL A 159 -4.81 8.71 2.89
N ASP A 160 -5.38 7.94 3.82
CA ASP A 160 -4.68 6.87 4.51
C ASP A 160 -4.54 5.63 3.61
N ALA A 161 -3.48 5.63 2.80
CA ALA A 161 -3.15 4.50 1.93
C ALA A 161 -2.89 3.20 2.72
N THR A 162 -2.53 3.29 4.00
CA THR A 162 -2.22 2.13 4.83
C THR A 162 -3.49 1.47 5.36
N ASP A 163 -4.48 2.25 5.81
CA ASP A 163 -5.77 1.68 6.21
C ASP A 163 -6.50 1.02 5.02
N GLU A 164 -6.48 1.66 3.84
CA GLU A 164 -7.06 1.08 2.61
C GLU A 164 -6.42 -0.27 2.27
N TYR A 165 -5.09 -0.38 2.40
CA TYR A 165 -4.35 -1.62 2.19
C TYR A 165 -4.70 -2.69 3.23
N LEU A 166 -4.69 -2.33 4.52
CA LEU A 166 -5.02 -3.26 5.62
C LEU A 166 -6.45 -3.77 5.57
N ASN A 167 -7.38 -2.97 5.05
CA ASN A 167 -8.78 -3.37 4.86
C ASN A 167 -8.94 -4.49 3.81
N LYS A 168 -8.00 -4.64 2.86
CA LYS A 168 -8.05 -5.75 1.88
C LYS A 168 -7.86 -7.13 2.54
N PHE A 169 -7.17 -7.18 3.67
CA PHE A 169 -6.92 -8.41 4.43
C PHE A 169 -8.09 -8.86 5.29
N LYS A 170 -9.15 -8.04 5.44
CA LYS A 170 -10.31 -8.37 6.29
C LYS A 170 -10.96 -9.70 5.93
N ASN A 171 -10.89 -10.11 4.66
CA ASN A 171 -11.46 -11.37 4.19
C ASN A 171 -10.60 -12.61 4.52
N CYS A 172 -9.38 -12.43 5.00
CA CYS A 172 -8.52 -13.53 5.47
C CYS A 172 -8.82 -13.92 6.93
N PHE A 173 -9.54 -13.07 7.67
CA PHE A 173 -9.82 -13.24 9.09
C PHE A 173 -11.32 -13.41 9.34
N SER A 174 -11.65 -14.12 10.40
CA SER A 174 -13.04 -14.31 10.82
C SER A 174 -13.63 -13.00 11.31
N ARG A 175 -14.84 -12.68 10.84
CA ARG A 175 -15.54 -11.42 11.14
C ARG A 175 -16.28 -11.44 12.49
N PHE A 176 -16.65 -12.63 12.95
CA PHE A 176 -17.41 -12.83 14.19
C PHE A 176 -16.68 -13.83 15.08
N VAL A 177 -16.51 -13.48 16.35
CA VAL A 177 -15.91 -14.35 17.37
C VAL A 177 -16.83 -15.54 17.69
N GLY A 178 -18.15 -15.36 17.54
CA GLY A 178 -19.16 -16.38 17.85
C GLY A 178 -19.28 -17.52 16.83
N ASP A 179 -18.68 -17.40 15.65
CA ASP A 179 -18.76 -18.43 14.59
C ASP A 179 -17.76 -19.59 14.83
N GLN A 180 -17.03 -19.55 15.95
CA GLN A 180 -15.92 -20.45 16.26
C GLN A 180 -16.16 -21.27 17.54
N CYS A 181 -17.39 -21.33 18.06
CA CYS A 181 -17.72 -22.25 19.14
C CYS A 181 -17.43 -23.70 18.68
N PRO A 182 -16.66 -24.48 19.45
CA PRO A 182 -16.40 -25.86 19.10
C PRO A 182 -17.71 -26.65 19.10
N ILE A 183 -17.98 -27.36 17.99
CA ILE A 183 -19.01 -28.40 18.00
C ILE A 183 -18.45 -29.53 18.87
N LEU A 184 -18.97 -29.66 20.09
CA LEU A 184 -18.68 -30.79 20.96
C LEU A 184 -19.31 -32.04 20.32
N PHE A 185 -18.49 -32.89 19.72
CA PHE A 185 -18.92 -34.24 19.36
C PHE A 185 -18.83 -35.10 20.63
N ALA A 186 -19.99 -35.49 21.17
CA ALA A 186 -20.03 -36.60 22.12
C ALA A 186 -19.66 -37.86 21.33
N VAL A 187 -18.57 -38.52 21.73
CA VAL A 187 -18.33 -39.90 21.32
C VAL A 187 -19.17 -40.72 22.27
N ASP A 188 -20.28 -41.27 21.79
CA ASP A 188 -20.99 -42.30 22.55
C ASP A 188 -20.03 -43.49 22.63
N GLU A 189 -19.55 -43.79 23.84
CA GLU A 189 -18.87 -45.05 24.11
C GLU A 189 -19.92 -46.16 23.90
N GLU A 190 -19.84 -46.86 22.78
CA GLU A 190 -20.63 -48.07 22.55
C GLU A 190 -20.17 -49.15 23.55
N ASP A 191 -21.08 -49.55 24.45
CA ASP A 191 -20.96 -50.68 25.38
C ASP A 191 -20.74 -52.03 24.66
#